data_AF-A0A6G1CUT6-F1
#
_entry.id   AF-A0A6G1CUT6-F1
#
_cell.length_a   1.000
_cell.length_b   1.000
_cell.length_c   1.000
_cell.angle_alpha   90.00
_cell.angle_beta   90.00
_cell.angle_gamma   90.00
#
_symmetry.space_group_name_H-M   'P 1'
#
loop_
_entity.id
_entity.type
_entity.pdbx_description
1 polymer ?
#
loop_
_entity_poly.entity_id
_entity_poly.type
_entity_poly.pdbx_seq_one_letter_code
_entity_poly.pdbx_strand_id
1 'polypeptide(L)'
;MLVTNMKDIKVVFDSEFSRKKTFFRGKNIIPEIRNQGQQATCVFNALFTAAEMEMAISADLRHPSCDMRLCFDVDSFFPQYEYYASK
;
A
#
# COMPACT_ATOMS: atom_id res chain seq x y z
N MET A 1 15.52 -13.29 -45.38
CA MET A 1 14.48 -12.25 -45.45
C MET A 1 13.39 -12.66 -44.45
N LEU A 2 13.47 -12.17 -43.22
CA LEU A 2 12.46 -12.45 -42.18
C LEU A 2 11.34 -11.44 -42.37
N VAL A 3 10.23 -11.88 -42.95
CA VAL A 3 9.00 -11.10 -43.02
C VAL A 3 8.24 -11.36 -41.73
N THR A 4 8.50 -10.56 -40.69
CA THR A 4 7.70 -10.58 -39.47
C THR A 4 6.46 -9.72 -39.70
N ASN A 5 5.32 -10.38 -39.89
CA ASN A 5 4.02 -9.74 -40.07
C ASN A 5 3.63 -9.04 -38.75
N MET A 6 3.71 -7.70 -38.71
CA MET A 6 3.39 -6.84 -37.56
C MET A 6 1.88 -6.78 -37.20
N LYS A 7 1.03 -7.67 -37.74
CA LYS A 7 -0.43 -7.51 -37.65
C LYS A 7 -1.08 -8.04 -36.37
N ASP A 8 -0.36 -8.79 -35.54
CA ASP A 8 -0.96 -9.48 -34.39
C ASP A 8 -0.27 -9.21 -33.04
N ILE A 9 0.38 -8.06 -32.85
CA ILE A 9 0.74 -7.63 -31.49
C ILE A 9 -0.51 -7.07 -30.84
N LYS A 10 -1.34 -7.95 -30.25
CA LYS A 10 -2.31 -7.54 -29.23
C LYS A 10 -1.52 -7.06 -28.02
N VAL A 11 -1.29 -5.74 -27.95
CA VAL A 11 -0.91 -5.11 -26.69
C VAL A 11 -2.15 -5.19 -25.80
N VAL A 12 -2.21 -6.25 -24.98
CA VAL A 12 -3.20 -6.31 -23.90
C VAL A 12 -2.75 -5.28 -22.88
N PHE A 13 -3.27 -4.08 -22.99
CA PHE A 13 -3.27 -3.17 -21.87
C PHE A 13 -4.21 -3.79 -20.84
N ASP A 14 -3.65 -4.44 -19.82
CA ASP A 14 -4.39 -4.68 -18.59
C ASP A 14 -4.77 -3.30 -18.04
N SER A 15 -5.99 -2.86 -18.37
CA SER A 15 -6.56 -1.61 -17.86
C SER A 15 -6.91 -1.71 -16.37
N GLU A 16 -6.75 -2.90 -15.78
CA GLU A 16 -6.97 -3.16 -14.36
C GLU A 16 -5.61 -3.21 -13.64
N PHE A 17 -5.42 -2.28 -12.70
CA PHE A 17 -4.34 -2.37 -11.74
C PHE A 17 -4.90 -2.70 -10.35
N SER A 18 -4.34 -3.73 -9.72
CA SER A 18 -4.67 -4.08 -8.34
C SER A 18 -3.40 -4.42 -7.57
N ARG A 19 -3.10 -3.63 -6.54
CA ARG A 19 -2.02 -3.95 -5.59
C ARG A 19 -2.24 -5.32 -4.92
N LYS A 20 -3.49 -5.74 -4.72
CA LYS A 20 -3.81 -7.05 -4.12
C LYS A 20 -3.35 -8.22 -4.99
N LYS A 21 -3.37 -8.04 -6.31
CA LYS A 21 -2.94 -9.04 -7.30
C LYS A 21 -1.47 -8.86 -7.71
N THR A 22 -0.79 -7.81 -7.24
CA THR A 22 0.52 -7.41 -7.74
C THR A 22 1.52 -7.30 -6.58
N PHE A 23 2.51 -8.20 -6.55
CA PHE A 23 3.63 -8.09 -5.62
C PHE A 23 4.57 -6.96 -6.05
N PHE A 24 5.04 -6.17 -5.10
CA PHE A 24 6.10 -5.21 -5.34
C PHE A 24 7.45 -5.91 -5.19
N ARG A 25 8.17 -6.16 -6.29
CA ARG A 25 9.45 -6.91 -6.30
C ARG A 25 9.38 -8.26 -5.56
N GLY A 26 8.26 -8.96 -5.71
CA GLY A 26 8.01 -10.25 -5.04
C GLY A 26 7.55 -10.14 -3.58
N LYS A 27 7.39 -8.93 -3.02
CA LYS A 27 6.94 -8.68 -1.65
C LYS A 27 5.48 -8.21 -1.62
N ASN A 28 4.72 -8.69 -0.62
CA ASN A 28 3.39 -8.16 -0.34
C ASN A 28 3.54 -6.89 0.51
N ILE A 29 3.19 -5.75 -0.07
CA ILE A 29 3.29 -4.45 0.59
C ILE A 29 1.96 -3.96 1.17
N ILE A 30 0.85 -4.70 0.97
CA ILE A 30 -0.45 -4.31 1.48
C ILE A 30 -0.54 -4.69 2.97
N PRO A 31 -0.78 -3.71 3.86
CA PRO A 31 -1.02 -3.98 5.27
C PRO A 31 -2.28 -4.82 5.50
N GLU A 32 -2.39 -5.40 6.69
CA GLU A 32 -3.58 -6.15 7.08
C GLU A 32 -4.83 -5.27 7.10
N ILE A 33 -5.99 -5.88 6.81
CA ILE A 33 -7.27 -5.18 6.87
C ILE A 33 -7.60 -4.88 8.34
N ARG A 34 -7.83 -3.61 8.64
CA ARG A 34 -8.18 -3.12 9.98
C ARG A 34 -9.69 -3.01 10.18
N ASN A 35 -10.12 -3.05 11.44
CA ASN A 35 -11.51 -2.81 11.85
C ASN A 35 -11.57 -1.60 12.78
N GLN A 36 -12.21 -0.51 12.35
CA GLN A 36 -12.38 0.70 13.17
C GLN A 36 -13.39 0.55 14.33
N GLY A 37 -14.16 -0.53 14.35
CA GLY A 37 -15.23 -0.73 15.31
C GLY A 37 -16.27 0.40 15.26
N GLN A 38 -16.67 0.89 16.44
CA GLN A 38 -17.63 1.99 16.58
C GLN A 38 -16.97 3.38 16.68
N GLN A 39 -15.65 3.47 16.47
CA GLN A 39 -14.93 4.74 16.54
C GLN A 39 -14.87 5.42 15.16
N ALA A 40 -14.84 6.76 15.15
CA ALA A 40 -14.76 7.57 13.94
C ALA A 40 -13.31 7.67 13.40
N THR A 41 -12.61 6.55 13.31
CA THR A 41 -11.17 6.49 12.98
C THR A 41 -10.86 6.10 11.53
N CYS A 42 -11.87 6.11 10.64
CA CYS A 42 -11.71 5.68 9.24
C CYS A 42 -10.61 6.44 8.49
N VAL A 43 -10.51 7.76 8.71
CA VAL A 43 -9.50 8.61 8.08
C VAL A 43 -8.08 8.22 8.52
N PHE A 44 -7.89 7.94 9.81
CA PHE A 44 -6.60 7.51 10.35
C PHE A 44 -6.21 6.12 9.84
N ASN A 45 -7.16 5.18 9.80
CA ASN A 45 -6.94 3.86 9.21
C ASN A 45 -6.52 3.96 7.73
N ALA A 46 -7.17 4.82 6.94
CA ALA A 46 -6.81 5.04 5.54
C ALA A 46 -5.42 5.66 5.39
N LEU A 47 -5.13 6.72 6.16
CA LEU A 47 -3.84 7.41 6.15
C LEU A 47 -2.69 6.48 6.55
N PHE A 48 -2.87 5.71 7.64
CA PHE A 48 -1.84 4.82 8.15
C PHE A 48 -1.57 3.67 7.19
N THR A 49 -2.61 3.10 6.57
CA THR A 49 -2.45 2.09 5.52
C THR A 49 -1.61 2.62 4.36
N ALA A 50 -1.89 3.83 3.87
CA ALA A 50 -1.11 4.43 2.80
C ALA A 50 0.34 4.70 3.22
N ALA A 51 0.55 5.24 4.43
CA ALA A 51 1.88 5.52 4.95
C ALA A 51 2.75 4.25 5.08
N GLU A 52 2.18 3.15 5.57
CA GLU A 52 2.88 1.86 5.68
C GLU A 52 3.30 1.32 4.32
N MET A 53 2.41 1.38 3.33
CA MET A 53 2.72 0.97 1.96
C MET A 53 3.88 1.79 1.40
N GLU A 54 3.85 3.11 1.54
CA GLU A 54 4.90 4.01 1.06
C GLU A 54 6.22 3.81 1.79
N MET A 55 6.18 3.57 3.10
CA MET A 55 7.38 3.27 3.89
C MET A 55 8.00 1.92 3.50
N ALA A 56 7.18 0.89 3.25
CA ALA A 56 7.64 -0.42 2.79
C ALA A 56 8.28 -0.32 1.39
N ILE A 57 7.62 0.38 0.46
CA ILE A 57 8.18 0.67 -0.88
C ILE A 57 9.50 1.43 -0.75
N SER A 58 9.53 2.50 0.04
CA SER A 58 10.71 3.35 0.22
C SER A 58 11.87 2.63 0.89
N ALA A 59 11.59 1.72 1.84
CA ALA A 59 12.61 0.90 2.48
C ALA A 59 13.20 -0.12 1.50
N ASP A 60 12.37 -0.79 0.72
CA ASP A 60 12.83 -1.74 -0.31
C ASP A 60 13.64 -1.04 -1.41
N LEU A 61 13.22 0.15 -1.85
CA LEU A 61 13.97 0.93 -2.84
C LEU A 61 15.36 1.34 -2.35
N ARG A 62 15.49 1.70 -1.06
CA ARG A 62 16.77 2.08 -0.46
C ARG A 62 17.63 0.88 -0.07
N HIS A 63 17.00 -0.20 0.39
CA HIS A 63 17.64 -1.41 0.90
C HIS A 63 16.87 -2.66 0.43
N PRO A 64 17.18 -3.18 -0.78
CA PRO A 64 16.39 -4.25 -1.43
C PRO A 64 16.26 -5.57 -0.64
N SER A 65 17.20 -5.84 0.27
CA SER A 65 17.19 -7.01 1.16
C SER A 65 16.41 -6.79 2.46
N CYS A 66 15.94 -5.58 2.73
CA CYS A 66 15.17 -5.27 3.93
C CYS A 66 13.72 -5.74 3.75
N ASP A 67 13.26 -6.63 4.63
CA ASP A 67 11.83 -6.91 4.81
C ASP A 67 11.34 -6.12 6.01
N MET A 68 11.04 -4.84 5.77
CA MET A 68 10.53 -3.94 6.81
C MET A 68 9.01 -3.99 6.83
N ARG A 69 8.44 -4.32 7.98
CA ARG A 69 7.01 -4.20 8.25
C ARG A 69 6.79 -3.21 9.39
N LEU A 70 6.17 -2.09 9.06
CA LEU A 70 5.69 -1.10 10.03
C LEU A 70 4.18 -1.21 10.12
N CYS A 71 3.65 -1.08 11.33
CA CYS A 71 2.22 -0.99 11.59
C CYS A 71 2.00 0.18 12.54
N PHE A 72 1.21 1.16 12.11
CA PHE A 72 0.74 2.22 12.97
C PHE A 72 -0.48 1.75 13.74
N ASP A 73 -0.46 2.05 15.03
CA ASP A 73 -1.55 1.74 15.95
C ASP A 73 -2.51 2.94 16.03
N VAL A 74 -3.66 2.80 15.39
CA VAL A 74 -4.73 3.81 15.39
C VAL A 74 -5.32 3.98 16.79
N ASP A 75 -5.44 2.90 17.56
CA ASP A 75 -6.12 2.90 18.86
C ASP A 75 -5.27 3.65 19.90
N SER A 76 -3.94 3.53 19.81
CA SER A 76 -3.02 4.33 20.63
C SER A 76 -2.92 5.80 20.17
N PHE A 77 -3.07 6.07 18.87
CA PHE A 77 -2.93 7.42 18.32
C PHE A 77 -4.18 8.28 18.56
N PHE A 78 -5.37 7.73 18.32
CA PHE A 78 -6.62 8.50 18.30
C PHE A 78 -6.91 9.27 19.61
N PRO A 79 -6.72 8.69 20.81
CA PRO A 79 -6.91 9.42 22.06
C PRO A 79 -5.95 10.62 22.21
N GLN A 80 -4.72 10.51 21.70
CA GLN A 80 -3.75 11.60 21.74
C GLN A 80 -4.15 12.71 20.78
N TYR A 81 -4.59 12.36 19.57
CA TYR A 81 -5.11 13.31 18.61
C TYR A 81 -6.28 14.11 19.19
N GLU A 82 -7.29 13.44 19.77
CA GLU A 82 -8.46 14.10 20.39
C GLU A 82 -8.05 15.02 21.55
N TYR A 83 -7.08 14.61 22.37
CA TYR A 83 -6.55 15.46 23.44
C TYR A 83 -5.89 16.74 22.91
N TYR A 84 -5.18 16.68 21.79
CA TYR A 84 -4.56 17.88 21.19
C TYR A 84 -5.53 18.71 20.37
N ALA A 85 -6.49 18.08 19.69
CA ALA A 85 -7.50 18.76 18.87
C ALA A 85 -8.53 19.54 19.71
N SER A 86 -8.69 19.17 20.98
CA SER A 86 -9.59 19.85 21.94
C SER A 86 -8.94 21.02 22.69
N LYS A 87 -7.66 21.31 22.41
CA LYS A 87 -6.95 22.49 22.93
C LYS A 87 -7.00 23.64 21.93
#